data_AF-K9U0E0-F1
#
_entry.id   AF-K9U0E0-F1
#
_cell.length_a   1.000
_cell.length_b   1.000
_cell.length_c   1.000
_cell.angle_alpha   90.00
_cell.angle_beta   90.00
_cell.angle_gamma   90.00
#
_symmetry.space_group_name_H-M   'P 1'
#
loop_
_entity.id
_entity.type
_entity.pdbx_description
1 polymer ?
#
loop_
_entity_poly.entity_id
_entity_poly.type
_entity_poly.pdbx_seq_one_letter_code
_entity_poly.pdbx_strand_id
1 'polypeptide(L)'
;MADMSGQDPSEITMATVDEERKDATFSGTVILGIDPEGGKVVFFRNFLIEDYKGELTAYLATDGDIRKSIDLGELDRKSPSFRLPIPLGTDTSPYNTVVLSDKKSKKKILTIDL
;
A
#
# COMPACT_ATOMS: atom_id res chain seq x y z
N MET A 1 -17.86 -1.87 26.55
CA MET A 1 -17.53 -2.17 25.14
C MET A 1 -16.15 -1.57 24.92
N ALA A 2 -15.13 -2.39 24.65
CA ALA A 2 -13.76 -1.91 24.52
C ALA A 2 -13.64 -1.12 23.22
N ASP A 3 -13.29 0.16 23.36
CA ASP A 3 -12.78 1.01 22.30
C ASP A 3 -11.47 0.39 21.80
N MET A 4 -11.57 -0.52 20.83
CA MET A 4 -10.41 -0.94 20.05
C MET A 4 -10.19 0.10 18.97
N SER A 5 -9.76 1.29 19.40
CA SER A 5 -8.93 2.14 18.56
C SER A 5 -7.73 1.28 18.16
N GLY A 6 -7.84 0.61 17.00
CA GLY A 6 -6.78 -0.24 16.46
C GLY A 6 -5.54 0.62 16.37
N GLN A 7 -4.58 0.36 17.25
CA GLN A 7 -3.37 1.16 17.38
C GLN A 7 -2.73 1.29 16.00
N ASP A 8 -2.38 2.52 15.60
CA ASP A 8 -1.63 2.75 14.37
C ASP A 8 -0.33 1.91 14.43
N PRO A 9 0.08 1.30 13.31
CA PRO A 9 1.33 0.54 13.29
C PRO A 9 2.49 1.44 13.70
N SER A 10 3.49 0.86 14.36
CA SER A 10 4.75 1.58 14.59
C SER A 10 5.38 1.88 13.24
N GLU A 11 5.49 3.16 12.92
CA GLU A 11 5.99 3.62 11.62
C GLU A 11 7.46 3.27 11.43
N ILE A 12 7.77 2.67 10.27
CA ILE A 12 9.14 2.52 9.78
C ILE A 12 9.43 3.65 8.79
N THR A 13 8.53 3.83 7.81
CA THR A 13 8.60 4.94 6.84
C THR A 13 7.22 5.27 6.30
N MET A 14 7.05 6.48 5.76
CA MET A 14 5.76 7.01 5.31
C MET A 14 5.88 7.86 4.05
N ALA A 15 4.86 7.79 3.22
CA ALA A 15 4.71 8.59 2.02
C ALA A 15 3.31 9.18 1.92
N THR A 16 3.21 10.44 1.56
CA THR A 16 1.94 11.06 1.17
C THR A 16 1.83 11.07 -0.34
N VAL A 17 0.66 10.68 -0.84
CA VAL A 17 0.32 10.62 -2.26
C VAL A 17 -0.73 11.68 -2.53
N ASP A 18 -0.50 12.45 -3.58
CA ASP A 18 -1.47 13.33 -4.23
C ASP A 18 -1.08 13.36 -5.70
N GLU A 19 -1.61 12.44 -6.49
CA GLU A 19 -1.21 12.27 -7.88
C GLU A 19 -2.39 11.98 -8.81
N GLU A 20 -2.52 12.82 -9.84
CA GLU A 20 -3.44 12.61 -10.95
C GLU A 20 -2.76 11.78 -12.06
N ARG A 21 -3.40 10.67 -12.43
CA ARG A 21 -3.05 9.85 -13.59
C ARG A 21 -4.20 9.92 -14.58
N LYS A 22 -3.91 9.52 -15.82
CA LYS A 22 -4.93 9.46 -16.86
C LYS A 22 -6.07 8.54 -16.40
N ASP A 23 -7.26 9.12 -16.24
CA ASP A 23 -8.49 8.44 -15.79
C ASP A 23 -8.47 7.95 -14.32
N ALA A 24 -7.62 8.54 -13.45
CA ALA A 24 -7.59 8.21 -12.02
C ALA A 24 -6.90 9.27 -11.16
N THR A 25 -7.46 9.60 -10.00
CA THR A 25 -6.80 10.44 -8.99
C THR A 25 -6.51 9.61 -7.74
N PHE A 26 -5.28 9.68 -7.24
CA PHE A 26 -4.82 8.97 -6.06
C PHE A 26 -4.45 9.97 -4.98
N SER A 27 -4.99 9.81 -3.78
CA SER A 27 -4.60 10.63 -2.63
C SER A 27 -4.59 9.82 -1.35
N GLY A 28 -3.78 10.23 -0.37
CA GLY A 28 -3.74 9.62 0.96
C GLY A 28 -2.32 9.37 1.45
N THR A 29 -2.17 8.52 2.47
CA THR A 29 -0.87 8.21 3.07
C THR A 29 -0.63 6.71 3.03
N VAL A 30 0.59 6.31 2.69
CA VAL A 30 1.05 4.92 2.71
C VAL A 30 2.18 4.81 3.70
N ILE A 31 2.07 3.87 4.62
CA ILE A 31 2.98 3.71 5.76
C ILE A 31 3.47 2.28 5.76
N LEU A 32 4.78 2.08 5.67
CA LEU A 32 5.40 0.80 6.02
C LEU A 32 5.61 0.80 7.53
N GLY A 33 5.04 -0.18 8.23
CA GLY A 33 5.10 -0.22 9.68
C GLY A 33 5.08 -1.61 10.27
N ILE A 34 5.12 -1.66 11.60
CA ILE A 34 5.02 -2.88 12.40
C ILE A 34 3.69 -2.82 13.16
N ASP A 35 2.83 -3.78 12.88
CA ASP A 35 1.56 -3.96 13.56
C ASP A 35 1.79 -4.39 15.03
N PRO A 36 0.94 -3.99 15.99
CA PRO A 36 1.02 -4.45 17.39
C PRO A 36 1.00 -5.98 17.55
N GLU A 37 0.47 -6.73 16.58
CA GLU A 37 0.53 -8.20 16.55
C GLU A 37 1.92 -8.75 16.16
N GLY A 38 2.90 -7.88 15.92
CA GLY A 38 4.32 -8.21 15.69
C GLY A 38 4.69 -8.43 14.22
N GLY A 39 3.73 -8.32 13.29
CA GLY A 39 3.94 -8.45 11.85
C GLY A 39 4.26 -7.12 11.18
N LYS A 40 5.09 -7.12 10.12
CA LYS A 40 5.23 -5.94 9.25
C LYS A 40 4.01 -5.82 8.33
N VAL A 41 3.57 -4.59 8.09
CA VAL A 41 2.39 -4.29 7.26
C VAL A 41 2.64 -3.05 6.42
N VAL A 42 1.95 -2.96 5.27
CA VAL A 42 1.75 -1.70 4.56
C VAL A 42 0.36 -1.19 4.90
N PHE A 43 0.31 -0.05 5.57
CA PHE A 43 -0.93 0.61 5.97
C PHE A 43 -1.25 1.75 5.01
N PHE A 44 -2.41 1.66 4.39
CA PHE A 44 -2.99 2.73 3.60
C PHE A 44 -3.93 3.49 4.52
N ARG A 45 -3.68 4.78 4.72
CA ARG A 45 -4.45 5.66 5.58
C ARG A 45 -5.08 6.76 4.75
N ASN A 46 -6.41 6.91 4.86
CA ASN A 46 -7.19 7.87 4.07
C ASN A 46 -6.85 7.80 2.57
N PHE A 47 -6.58 6.60 2.07
CA PHE A 47 -6.18 6.34 0.69
C PHE A 47 -7.41 6.25 -0.21
N LEU A 48 -7.57 7.25 -1.07
CA LEU A 48 -8.68 7.41 -1.99
C LEU A 48 -8.21 7.19 -3.42
N ILE A 49 -9.06 6.52 -4.19
CA ILE A 49 -8.87 6.27 -5.61
C ILE A 49 -10.15 6.71 -6.31
N GLU A 50 -10.09 7.84 -7.00
CA GLU A 50 -11.21 8.41 -7.74
C GLU A 50 -11.08 8.07 -9.23
N ASP A 51 -12.23 7.98 -9.92
CA ASP A 51 -12.39 7.72 -11.37
C ASP A 51 -11.86 6.38 -11.92
N TYR A 52 -11.00 5.67 -11.19
CA TYR A 52 -10.43 4.41 -11.65
C TYR A 52 -11.39 3.21 -11.54
N LYS A 53 -11.79 2.65 -12.69
CA LYS A 53 -12.77 1.55 -12.77
C LYS A 53 -12.19 0.14 -12.69
N GLY A 54 -10.87 -0.04 -12.83
CA GLY A 54 -10.23 -1.36 -12.80
C GLY A 54 -10.10 -1.94 -11.38
N GLU A 55 -9.41 -3.06 -11.20
CA GLU A 55 -9.00 -3.60 -9.88
C GLU A 55 -7.50 -3.35 -9.70
N LEU A 56 -7.06 -2.92 -8.51
CA LEU A 56 -5.65 -2.64 -8.25
C LEU A 56 -5.06 -3.65 -7.28
N THR A 57 -3.82 -4.06 -7.55
CA THR A 57 -2.99 -4.87 -6.66
C THR A 57 -1.79 -4.05 -6.22
N ALA A 58 -1.47 -4.10 -4.93
CA ALA A 58 -0.31 -3.42 -4.36
C ALA A 58 0.88 -4.37 -4.28
N TYR A 59 2.06 -3.80 -4.51
CA TYR A 59 3.34 -4.49 -4.41
C TYR A 59 4.30 -3.65 -3.58
N LEU A 60 5.00 -4.26 -2.64
CA LEU A 60 6.14 -3.63 -1.96
C LEU A 60 7.40 -3.94 -2.78
N ALA A 61 7.99 -2.93 -3.41
CA ALA A 61 8.99 -3.08 -4.47
C ALA A 61 10.27 -2.28 -4.20
N THR A 62 11.37 -2.75 -4.81
CA THR A 62 12.64 -2.03 -4.86
C THR A 62 12.67 -1.14 -6.10
N ASP A 63 12.82 0.17 -5.92
CA ASP A 63 12.93 1.19 -6.97
C ASP A 63 11.80 1.14 -8.02
N GLY A 64 10.59 0.78 -7.59
CA GLY A 64 9.41 0.66 -8.46
C GLY A 64 9.44 -0.54 -9.41
N ASP A 65 10.35 -1.50 -9.23
CA ASP A 65 10.46 -2.72 -10.04
C ASP A 65 9.60 -3.85 -9.47
N ILE A 66 8.47 -4.13 -10.15
CA ILE A 66 7.52 -5.19 -9.76
C ILE A 66 8.18 -6.59 -9.78
N ARG A 67 9.24 -6.82 -10.56
CA ARG A 67 9.94 -8.12 -10.56
C ARG A 67 10.76 -8.34 -9.28
N LYS A 68 11.10 -7.25 -8.58
CA LYS A 68 11.78 -7.25 -7.28
C LYS A 68 10.82 -6.75 -6.22
N SER A 69 9.68 -7.44 -6.08
CA SER A 69 8.62 -7.02 -5.19
C SER A 69 7.95 -8.19 -4.47
N ILE A 70 7.24 -7.85 -3.41
CA ILE A 70 6.32 -8.71 -2.68
C ILE A 70 4.90 -8.33 -3.10
N ASP A 71 4.12 -9.32 -3.50
CA ASP A 71 2.67 -9.16 -3.71
C ASP A 71 2.00 -8.97 -2.35
N LEU A 72 1.36 -7.81 -2.15
CA LEU A 72 0.63 -7.48 -0.93
C LEU A 72 -0.87 -7.80 -1.04
N GLY A 73 -1.33 -8.10 -2.25
CA GLY A 73 -2.73 -8.36 -2.56
C GLY A 73 -3.49 -7.15 -3.11
N GLU A 74 -4.79 -7.34 -3.26
CA GLU A 74 -5.72 -6.35 -3.80
C GLU A 74 -6.00 -5.21 -2.82
N LEU A 75 -6.17 -3.99 -3.34
CA LEU A 75 -6.58 -2.85 -2.53
C LEU A 75 -8.07 -2.96 -2.21
N ASP A 76 -8.40 -2.97 -0.92
CA ASP A 76 -9.80 -2.88 -0.49
C ASP A 76 -10.31 -1.45 -0.69
N ARG A 77 -11.28 -1.28 -1.59
CA ARG A 77 -11.88 0.02 -1.88
C ARG A 77 -13.05 0.38 -0.98
N LYS A 78 -13.44 -0.52 -0.07
CA LYS A 78 -14.59 -0.29 0.80
C LYS A 78 -14.22 0.61 1.97
N SER A 79 -12.95 0.61 2.35
CA SER A 79 -12.42 1.42 3.43
C SER A 79 -11.28 2.31 2.94
N PRO A 80 -11.29 3.62 3.23
CA PRO A 80 -10.17 4.50 2.89
C PRO A 80 -8.94 4.18 3.75
N SER A 81 -9.09 3.43 4.83
CA SER A 81 -7.98 2.98 5.67
C SER A 81 -8.00 1.46 5.80
N PHE A 82 -6.92 0.81 5.39
CA PHE A 82 -6.77 -0.65 5.41
C PHE A 82 -5.31 -1.06 5.45
N ARG A 83 -5.04 -2.28 5.92
CA ARG A 83 -3.70 -2.84 6.08
C ARG A 83 -3.53 -4.01 5.12
N LEU A 84 -2.37 -4.09 4.48
CA LEU A 84 -1.95 -5.27 3.73
C LEU A 84 -0.80 -5.95 4.47
N PRO A 85 -0.95 -7.22 4.87
CA PRO A 85 0.07 -7.92 5.64
C PRO A 85 1.28 -8.26 4.77
N ILE A 86 2.48 -8.10 5.34
CA ILE A 86 3.72 -8.58 4.72
C ILE A 86 3.99 -9.99 5.27
N PRO A 87 4.40 -10.96 4.43
CA PRO A 87 4.71 -12.31 4.90
C PRO A 87 5.74 -12.30 6.03
N LEU A 88 5.49 -13.07 7.09
CA LEU A 88 6.38 -13.18 8.24
C LEU A 88 7.79 -13.61 7.82
N GLY A 89 8.82 -13.04 8.43
CA GLY A 89 10.23 -13.32 8.11
C GLY A 89 10.75 -12.60 6.86
N THR A 90 9.93 -11.81 6.18
CA THR A 90 10.38 -11.01 5.03
C THR A 90 11.26 -9.84 5.48
N ASP A 91 12.48 -9.79 4.96
CA ASP A 91 13.31 -8.60 5.09
C ASP A 91 12.73 -7.49 4.23
N THR A 92 12.32 -6.38 4.85
CA THR A 92 11.70 -5.25 4.14
C THR A 92 12.67 -4.12 3.84
N SER A 93 13.90 -4.24 4.34
CA SER A 93 14.97 -3.25 4.19
C SER A 93 15.24 -2.82 2.73
N PRO A 94 15.15 -3.70 1.71
CA PRO A 94 15.44 -3.30 0.32
C PRO A 94 14.25 -2.68 -0.40
N TYR A 95 13.06 -2.60 0.19
CA TYR A 95 11.88 -2.07 -0.49
C TYR A 95 11.59 -0.64 -0.02
N ASN A 96 11.75 0.27 -0.97
CA ASN A 96 11.60 1.72 -0.81
C ASN A 96 10.40 2.25 -1.60
N THR A 97 9.58 1.39 -2.22
CA THR A 97 8.43 1.84 -3.00
C THR A 97 7.22 0.95 -2.84
N VAL A 98 6.03 1.53 -2.95
CA VAL A 98 4.79 0.79 -3.20
C VAL A 98 4.35 1.01 -4.63
N VAL A 99 4.12 -0.08 -5.35
CA VAL A 99 3.67 -0.06 -6.74
C VAL A 99 2.24 -0.54 -6.82
N LEU A 100 1.38 0.25 -7.45
CA LEU A 100 0.01 -0.15 -7.78
C LEU A 100 -0.04 -0.59 -9.24
N SER A 101 -0.57 -1.78 -9.49
CA SER A 101 -0.77 -2.32 -10.84
C SER A 101 -2.23 -2.68 -11.07
N ASP A 102 -2.69 -2.50 -12.30
CA ASP A 102 -3.96 -3.06 -12.74
C ASP A 102 -3.89 -4.58 -12.71
N LYS A 103 -4.83 -5.22 -12.01
CA LYS A 103 -4.87 -6.68 -11.83
C LYS A 103 -5.03 -7.42 -13.16
N LYS A 104 -5.88 -6.90 -14.05
CA LYS A 104 -6.22 -7.55 -15.33
C LYS A 104 -5.10 -7.43 -16.36
N SER A 105 -4.56 -6.22 -16.50
CA SER A 105 -3.59 -5.87 -17.54
C SER A 105 -2.14 -6.01 -17.07
N LYS A 106 -1.91 -6.21 -15.76
CA LYS A 106 -0.59 -6.21 -15.09
C LYS A 106 0.24 -4.97 -15.38
N LYS A 107 -0.43 -3.87 -15.72
CA LYS A 107 0.21 -2.60 -16.05
C LYS A 107 0.37 -1.80 -14.78
N LYS A 108 1.61 -1.33 -14.55
CA LYS A 108 1.91 -0.35 -13.50
C LYS A 108 1.10 0.93 -13.72
N ILE A 109 0.40 1.36 -12.67
CA ILE A 109 -0.44 2.57 -12.65
C ILE A 109 0.23 3.67 -11.84
N LEU A 110 0.73 3.33 -10.65
CA LEU A 110 1.30 4.29 -9.71
C LEU A 110 2.55 3.70 -9.05
N THR A 111 3.52 4.55 -8.72
CA THR A 111 4.67 4.21 -7.86
C THR A 111 4.76 5.29 -6.79
N ILE A 112 4.83 4.85 -5.54
CA ILE A 112 4.87 5.68 -4.34
C ILE A 112 6.22 5.43 -3.69
N ASP A 113 7.03 6.47 -3.52
CA ASP A 113 8.35 6.39 -2.87
C ASP A 113 8.14 6.48 -1.35
N LEU A 114 8.59 5.47 -0.61
CA LEU A 114 8.37 5.25 0.82
C LEU A 114 9.46 5.85 1.70
#